data_AF-A0A2L1U124-F1
#
_entry.id   AF-A0A2L1U124-F1
#
_cell.length_a   1.000
_cell.length_b   1.000
_cell.length_c   1.000
_cell.angle_alpha   90.00
_cell.angle_beta   90.00
_cell.angle_gamma   90.00
#
_symmetry.space_group_name_H-M   'P 1'
#
loop_
_entity.id
_entity.type
_entity.pdbx_description
1 polymer ?
#
loop_
_entity_poly.entity_id
_entity_poly.type
_entity_poly.pdbx_seq_one_letter_code
_entity_poly.pdbx_strand_id
1 'polypeptide(L)'
;MNTIYKVNQSRGKSVAQIAEILNNCELLLRLEIEDLGSKIVLHVITDSAVVQYTEVNKTSMIGFLSKLREYAIFADDIDDLLEEVQLWEE
;
A
#
# COMPACT_ATOMS: atom_id res chain seq x y z
N MET A 1 -2.62 12.07 17.20
CA MET A 1 -1.19 12.04 16.81
C MET A 1 -1.03 10.81 15.95
N ASN A 2 -0.85 10.94 14.64
CA ASN A 2 -0.73 9.77 13.77
C ASN A 2 0.75 9.41 13.67
N THR A 3 1.08 8.17 13.98
CA THR A 3 2.47 7.69 13.89
C THR A 3 2.79 7.40 12.43
N ILE A 4 3.88 7.97 11.92
CA ILE A 4 4.37 7.73 10.57
C ILE A 4 5.28 6.51 10.57
N TYR A 5 4.85 5.43 9.92
CA TYR A 5 5.64 4.21 9.74
C TYR A 5 6.15 4.11 8.30
N LYS A 6 7.48 4.03 8.14
CA LYS A 6 8.08 3.67 6.86
C LYS A 6 8.39 2.19 6.85
N VAL A 7 7.61 1.42 6.11
CA VAL A 7 7.75 -0.02 6.00
C VAL A 7 8.64 -0.35 4.81
N ASN A 8 9.86 -0.81 5.09
CA ASN A 8 10.74 -1.36 4.05
C ASN A 8 11.75 -2.38 4.62
N GLN A 9 11.34 -3.09 5.69
CA GLN A 9 12.20 -4.05 6.39
C GLN A 9 12.30 -5.39 5.64
N SER A 10 11.16 -5.94 5.21
CA SER A 10 11.06 -7.02 4.23
C SER A 10 9.64 -7.07 3.66
N ARG A 11 9.50 -7.36 2.36
CA ARG A 11 8.20 -7.31 1.64
C ARG A 11 7.07 -8.02 2.39
N GLY A 12 7.32 -9.24 2.88
CA GLY A 12 6.31 -10.02 3.61
C GLY A 12 5.89 -9.42 4.95
N LYS A 13 6.84 -8.86 5.72
CA LYS A 13 6.52 -8.16 6.98
C LYS A 13 5.74 -6.87 6.72
N SER A 14 6.10 -6.15 5.64
CA SER A 14 5.41 -4.94 5.22
C SER A 14 3.99 -5.20 4.77
N VAL A 15 3.74 -6.30 4.02
CA VAL A 15 2.39 -6.74 3.66
C VAL A 15 1.56 -7.00 4.92
N ALA A 16 2.08 -7.81 5.84
CA ALA A 16 1.36 -8.16 7.06
C ALA A 16 1.02 -6.93 7.93
N GLN A 17 1.95 -6.00 8.09
CA GLN A 17 1.73 -4.77 8.87
C GLN A 17 0.72 -3.83 8.21
N ILE A 18 0.80 -3.63 6.88
CA ILE A 18 -0.17 -2.77 6.19
C ILE A 18 -1.56 -3.41 6.20
N ALA A 19 -1.66 -4.73 5.99
CA ALA A 19 -2.92 -5.45 6.09
C ALA A 19 -3.53 -5.33 7.49
N GLU A 20 -2.72 -5.49 8.55
CA GLU A 20 -3.18 -5.32 9.92
C GLU A 20 -3.76 -3.91 10.16
N ILE A 21 -3.13 -2.88 9.62
CA ILE A 21 -3.61 -1.50 9.75
C ILE A 21 -4.92 -1.31 9.00
N LEU A 22 -5.01 -1.77 7.74
CA LEU A 22 -6.23 -1.65 6.94
C LEU A 22 -7.40 -2.46 7.54
N ASN A 23 -7.11 -3.61 8.12
CA ASN A 23 -8.13 -4.48 8.70
C ASN A 23 -8.67 -3.99 10.05
N ASN A 24 -7.90 -3.15 10.76
CA ASN A 24 -8.25 -2.67 12.11
C ASN A 24 -8.49 -1.16 12.17
N CYS A 25 -8.39 -0.44 11.05
CA CYS A 25 -8.74 0.98 11.04
C CYS A 25 -10.25 1.17 11.08
N GLU A 26 -10.71 2.19 11.80
CA GLU A 26 -12.11 2.59 11.73
C GLU A 26 -12.39 3.40 10.46
N LEU A 27 -11.38 4.12 9.95
CA LEU A 27 -11.53 4.96 8.78
C LEU A 27 -10.25 4.98 7.92
N LEU A 28 -10.41 4.60 6.65
CA LEU A 28 -9.43 4.83 5.61
C LEU A 28 -9.55 6.27 5.10
N LEU A 29 -8.53 7.08 5.33
CA LEU A 29 -8.49 8.49 4.92
C LEU A 29 -7.87 8.67 3.54
N ARG A 30 -6.86 7.87 3.20
CA ARG A 30 -6.18 7.90 1.91
C ARG A 30 -5.53 6.55 1.64
N LEU A 31 -5.72 6.05 0.43
CA LEU A 31 -4.99 4.91 -0.10
C LEU A 31 -4.62 5.25 -1.54
N GLU A 32 -3.35 5.45 -1.81
CA GLU A 32 -2.90 5.92 -3.13
C GLU A 32 -1.48 5.46 -3.44
N ILE A 33 -1.14 5.51 -4.72
CA ILE A 33 0.20 5.17 -5.20
C ILE A 33 0.74 6.34 -6.02
N GLU A 34 1.98 6.70 -5.73
CA GLU A 34 2.67 7.82 -6.37
C GLU A 34 3.97 7.31 -7.00
N ASP A 35 4.16 7.59 -8.29
CA ASP A 35 5.44 7.38 -8.97
C ASP A 35 6.32 8.63 -8.86
N LEU A 36 7.48 8.49 -8.21
CA LEU A 36 8.47 9.55 -8.03
C LEU A 36 9.63 9.44 -9.03
N GLY A 37 9.50 8.63 -10.09
CA GLY A 37 10.47 8.36 -11.15
C GLY A 37 11.65 7.47 -10.72
N SER A 38 12.10 7.62 -9.48
CA SER A 38 13.17 6.79 -8.88
C SER A 38 12.65 5.61 -8.07
N LYS A 39 11.37 5.66 -7.68
CA LYS A 39 10.67 4.69 -6.84
C LYS A 39 9.18 4.97 -6.89
N ILE A 40 8.39 3.96 -6.56
CA ILE A 40 6.96 4.04 -6.42
C ILE A 40 6.61 3.95 -4.94
N VAL A 41 5.73 4.80 -4.46
CA VAL A 41 5.34 4.92 -3.06
C VAL A 41 3.86 4.60 -2.92
N LEU A 42 3.53 3.63 -2.08
CA LEU A 42 2.17 3.41 -1.60
C LEU A 42 2.00 4.21 -0.30
N HIS A 43 1.04 5.13 -0.29
CA HIS A 43 0.64 5.88 0.89
C HIS A 43 -0.65 5.30 1.46
N VAL A 44 -0.61 4.93 2.74
CA VAL A 44 -1.78 4.45 3.49
C VAL A 44 -1.98 5.39 4.66
N ILE A 45 -3.08 6.13 4.67
CA ILE A 45 -3.43 7.07 5.74
C ILE A 45 -4.76 6.63 6.31
N THR A 46 -4.76 6.35 7.61
CA THR A 46 -5.95 6.00 8.38
C THR A 46 -6.12 6.95 9.55
N ASP A 47 -7.21 6.79 10.29
CA ASP A 47 -7.44 7.42 11.58
C ASP A 47 -6.36 7.07 12.63
N SER A 48 -5.75 5.89 12.51
CA SER A 48 -4.81 5.35 13.48
C SER A 48 -3.33 5.44 13.09
N ALA A 49 -3.01 5.46 11.78
CA ALA A 49 -1.64 5.38 11.29
C ALA A 49 -1.44 6.11 9.96
N VAL A 50 -0.20 6.53 9.72
CA VAL A 50 0.27 6.99 8.40
C VAL A 50 1.41 6.06 7.99
N VAL A 51 1.26 5.35 6.89
CA VAL A 51 2.22 4.34 6.46
C VAL A 51 2.67 4.59 5.03
N GLN A 52 3.97 4.47 4.80
CA GLN A 52 4.56 4.54 3.47
C GLN A 52 5.35 3.27 3.19
N TYR A 53 5.01 2.63 2.07
CA TYR A 53 5.75 1.52 1.49
C TYR A 53 6.34 1.95 0.15
N THR A 54 7.56 1.50 -0.17
CA THR A 54 8.22 1.92 -1.41
C THR A 54 8.81 0.76 -2.17
N GLU A 55 8.60 0.71 -3.48
CA GLU A 55 9.20 -0.25 -4.40
C GLU A 55 10.01 0.46 -5.48
N VAL A 56 10.96 -0.25 -6.07
CA VAL A 56 11.86 0.32 -7.08
C VAL A 56 11.25 0.38 -8.48
N ASN A 57 10.17 -0.36 -8.74
CA ASN A 57 9.50 -0.40 -10.04
C ASN A 57 8.05 -0.87 -9.93
N LYS A 58 7.29 -0.63 -11.01
CA LYS A 58 5.87 -0.95 -11.16
C LYS A 58 5.58 -2.42 -10.90
N THR A 59 6.32 -3.33 -11.53
CA THR A 59 6.15 -4.79 -11.37
C THR A 59 6.26 -5.22 -9.91
N SER A 60 7.20 -4.63 -9.16
CA SER A 60 7.38 -4.92 -7.75
C SER A 60 6.24 -4.37 -6.90
N MET A 61 5.72 -3.19 -7.22
CA MET A 61 4.54 -2.63 -6.55
C MET A 61 3.28 -3.46 -6.83
N ILE A 62 3.04 -3.87 -8.07
CA ILE A 62 1.93 -4.77 -8.41
C ILE A 62 2.05 -6.07 -7.61
N GLY A 63 3.23 -6.69 -7.57
CA GLY A 63 3.46 -7.90 -6.78
C GLY A 63 3.30 -7.70 -5.27
N PHE A 64 3.49 -6.48 -4.76
CA PHE A 64 3.17 -6.13 -3.38
C PHE A 64 1.66 -6.02 -3.17
N LEU A 65 0.95 -5.27 -4.01
CA LEU A 65 -0.49 -5.08 -3.92
C LEU A 65 -1.27 -6.38 -4.09
N SER A 66 -0.87 -7.24 -5.03
CA SER A 66 -1.49 -8.57 -5.20
C SER A 66 -1.36 -9.41 -3.94
N LYS A 67 -0.23 -9.30 -3.22
CA LYS A 67 -0.09 -9.95 -1.92
C LYS A 67 -0.91 -9.25 -0.84
N LEU A 68 -0.94 -7.92 -0.81
CA LEU A 68 -1.73 -7.18 0.17
C LEU A 68 -3.22 -7.52 0.07
N ARG A 69 -3.73 -7.66 -1.15
CA ARG A 69 -5.08 -8.11 -1.47
C ARG A 69 -5.45 -9.43 -0.78
N GLU A 70 -4.53 -10.39 -0.74
CA GLU A 70 -4.77 -11.69 -0.10
C GLU A 70 -4.95 -11.60 1.43
N TYR A 71 -4.48 -10.51 2.06
CA TYR A 71 -4.48 -10.33 3.51
C TYR A 71 -5.50 -9.30 4.00
N ALA A 72 -6.04 -8.46 3.10
CA ALA A 72 -7.05 -7.47 3.44
C ALA A 72 -8.44 -8.12 3.54
N ILE A 73 -9.23 -7.72 4.55
CA ILE A 73 -10.61 -8.16 4.71
C ILE A 73 -11.49 -7.56 3.62
N PHE A 74 -11.26 -6.29 3.29
CA PHE A 74 -11.93 -5.55 2.22
C PHE A 74 -10.87 -5.18 1.18
N ALA A 75 -10.95 -5.81 0.01
CA ALA A 75 -9.93 -5.71 -1.03
C ALA A 75 -10.32 -4.76 -2.18
N ASP A 76 -11.54 -4.21 -2.18
CA ASP A 76 -12.05 -3.41 -3.30
C ASP A 76 -11.15 -2.20 -3.59
N ASP A 77 -10.76 -1.43 -2.56
CA ASP A 77 -9.85 -0.29 -2.74
C ASP A 77 -8.44 -0.72 -3.21
N ILE A 78 -8.00 -1.94 -2.87
CA ILE A 78 -6.71 -2.50 -3.31
C ILE A 78 -6.81 -2.98 -4.77
N ASP A 79 -7.96 -3.52 -5.16
CA ASP A 79 -8.25 -3.95 -6.53
C ASP A 79 -8.30 -2.73 -7.47
N ASP A 80 -8.95 -1.63 -7.04
CA ASP A 80 -8.95 -0.36 -7.77
C ASP A 80 -7.51 0.18 -7.96
N LEU A 81 -6.68 0.15 -6.91
CA LEU A 81 -5.27 0.55 -7.02
C LEU A 81 -4.46 -0.37 -7.94
N LEU A 82 -4.73 -1.68 -7.92
CA LEU A 82 -4.08 -2.65 -8.79
C LEU A 82 -4.36 -2.34 -10.25
N GLU A 83 -5.61 -2.06 -10.58
CA GLU A 83 -6.03 -1.67 -11.93
C GLU A 83 -5.36 -0.35 -12.35
N GLU A 84 -5.37 0.66 -11.48
CA GLU A 84 -4.74 1.95 -11.75
C GLU A 84 -3.26 1.80 -12.11
N VAL A 85 -2.49 1.13 -11.25
CA VAL A 85 -1.05 0.93 -11.47
C VAL A 85 -0.79 0.10 -12.73
N GLN A 86 -1.64 -0.88 -13.03
CA GLN A 86 -1.52 -1.68 -14.26
C GLN A 86 -1.69 -0.82 -15.52
N LEU A 87 -2.53 0.22 -15.47
CA LEU A 87 -2.79 1.13 -16.59
C LEU A 87 -1.73 2.22 -16.78
N TRP A 88 -0.81 2.44 -15.84
CA TRP A 88 0.29 3.41 -16.02
C TRP A 88 1.12 3.06 -17.26
N GLU A 89 1.26 4.00 -18.21
CA GLU A 89 2.14 3.84 -19.37
C GLU A 89 3.61 3.75 -18.91
N GLU A 90 4.39 2.82 -19.49
CA GLU A 90 5.83 2.64 -19.19
C GLU A 90 6.70 3.80 -19.72
#